data_AF-A0A365CXR5-F1
#
_entry.id   AF-A0A365CXR5-F1
#
_cell.length_a   1.000
_cell.length_b   1.000
_cell.length_c   1.000
_cell.angle_alpha   90.00
_cell.angle_beta   90.00
_cell.angle_gamma   90.00
#
_symmetry.space_group_name_H-M   'P 1'
#
loop_
_entity.id
_entity.type
_entity.pdbx_description
1 polymer ?
#
loop_
_entity_poly.entity_id
_entity_poly.type
_entity_poly.pdbx_seq_one_letter_code
_entity_poly.pdbx_strand_id
1 'polypeptide(L)'
;MILGALLTGMLLAGPRPASTGPNPGITEPATGSPVPSAEVDRVHDALHELASQCQAGIDETTRQKLDQDVEMMVEFSRRYPDARFPIDDETGGPVGLLLVARNALERCAPESAAKADSALPPEFRRPAASPPS
;
A
#
# COMPACT_ATOMS: atom_id res chain seq x y z
N MET A 1 -73.92 34.00 -10.97
CA MET A 1 -73.33 34.84 -12.03
C MET A 1 -71.82 34.86 -11.78
N ILE A 2 -71.06 34.12 -12.60
CA ILE A 2 -70.07 34.59 -13.60
C ILE A 2 -68.81 35.17 -12.95
N LEU A 3 -67.55 34.92 -13.33
CA LEU A 3 -66.79 33.96 -14.16
C LEU A 3 -65.36 34.58 -14.26
N GLY A 4 -64.32 33.76 -14.43
CA GLY A 4 -63.03 34.14 -15.07
C GLY A 4 -61.83 34.29 -14.10
N ALA A 5 -60.87 33.35 -14.05
CA ALA A 5 -59.72 33.13 -14.97
C ALA A 5 -58.60 34.17 -14.72
N LEU A 6 -57.29 33.93 -14.64
CA LEU A 6 -56.28 32.96 -15.11
C LEU A 6 -54.97 33.33 -14.33
N LEU A 7 -53.99 32.49 -14.00
CA LEU A 7 -52.88 32.04 -14.86
C LEU A 7 -51.86 31.23 -14.04
N THR A 8 -51.34 30.20 -14.71
CA THR A 8 -50.30 29.23 -14.36
C THR A 8 -48.92 29.85 -14.18
N GLY A 9 -48.08 29.28 -13.30
CA GLY A 9 -46.65 29.59 -13.23
C GLY A 9 -45.85 28.56 -12.43
N MET A 10 -45.38 27.50 -13.11
CA MET A 10 -44.38 26.56 -12.60
C MET A 10 -43.05 27.29 -12.34
N LEU A 11 -42.46 27.10 -11.15
CA LEU A 11 -41.07 27.43 -10.85
C LEU A 11 -40.34 26.14 -10.46
N LEU A 12 -39.64 25.54 -11.42
CA LEU A 12 -38.57 24.57 -11.14
C LEU A 12 -37.23 25.27 -11.40
N ALA A 13 -36.46 25.41 -10.32
CA ALA A 13 -35.12 25.94 -10.30
C ALA A 13 -34.15 25.10 -11.15
N GLY A 14 -33.30 25.75 -11.95
CA GLY A 14 -32.01 25.18 -12.37
C GLY A 14 -30.99 25.24 -11.21
N PRO A 15 -29.76 24.68 -11.33
CA PRO A 15 -28.93 24.80 -12.53
C PRO A 15 -28.00 23.59 -12.92
N ARG A 16 -27.65 23.59 -14.22
CA ARG A 16 -26.35 23.26 -14.85
C ARG A 16 -25.91 21.78 -15.08
N PRO A 17 -25.16 21.55 -16.19
CA PRO A 17 -25.00 20.23 -16.80
C PRO A 17 -23.81 19.49 -16.21
N ALA A 18 -23.99 18.21 -15.86
CA ALA A 18 -22.88 17.30 -15.68
C ALA A 18 -22.45 16.81 -17.07
N SER A 19 -21.32 17.33 -17.56
CA SER A 19 -20.64 16.83 -18.75
C SER A 19 -20.44 15.32 -18.65
N THR A 20 -21.13 14.57 -19.51
CA THR A 20 -20.77 13.20 -19.87
C THR A 20 -19.47 13.24 -20.67
N GLY A 21 -18.33 13.16 -19.98
CA GLY A 21 -17.05 12.80 -20.57
C GLY A 21 -16.67 11.42 -20.05
N PRO A 22 -16.28 10.45 -20.90
CA PRO A 22 -15.61 9.25 -20.40
C PRO A 22 -14.32 9.71 -19.71
N ASN A 23 -14.21 9.48 -18.41
CA ASN A 23 -13.00 9.75 -17.66
C ASN A 23 -11.91 8.79 -18.16
N PRO A 24 -10.88 9.23 -18.91
CA PRO A 24 -9.78 8.37 -19.30
C PRO A 24 -8.80 8.36 -18.13
N GLY A 25 -9.22 7.70 -17.05
CA GLY A 25 -8.39 7.40 -15.88
C GLY A 25 -8.28 5.90 -15.70
N ILE A 26 -8.23 5.15 -16.80
CA ILE A 26 -7.78 3.76 -16.75
C ILE A 26 -6.27 3.86 -16.77
N THR A 27 -5.66 3.87 -15.58
CA THR A 27 -4.25 3.46 -15.47
C THR A 27 -4.17 2.08 -16.11
N GLU A 28 -3.44 1.97 -17.22
CA GLU A 28 -3.20 0.68 -17.88
C GLU A 28 -2.76 -0.35 -16.84
N PRO A 29 -3.30 -1.58 -16.85
CA PRO A 29 -2.76 -2.65 -16.03
C PRO A 29 -1.29 -2.81 -16.40
N ALA A 30 -0.40 -2.73 -15.42
CA ALA A 30 1.01 -3.04 -15.62
C ALA A 30 1.10 -4.42 -16.30
N THR A 31 1.81 -4.49 -17.42
CA THR A 31 1.93 -5.64 -18.33
C THR A 31 2.69 -6.85 -17.75
N GLY A 32 2.76 -6.96 -16.43
CA GLY A 32 3.21 -8.16 -15.73
C GLY A 32 2.09 -9.18 -15.55
N SER A 33 2.43 -10.45 -15.40
CA SER A 33 1.46 -11.44 -14.91
C SER A 33 0.84 -10.92 -13.61
N PRO A 34 -0.50 -10.94 -13.47
CA PRO A 34 -1.15 -10.43 -12.27
C PRO A 34 -0.65 -11.21 -11.06
N VAL A 35 -0.22 -10.49 -10.02
CA VAL A 35 0.19 -11.09 -8.75
C VAL A 35 -1.00 -11.89 -8.20
N PRO A 36 -0.82 -13.18 -7.84
CA PRO A 36 -1.90 -13.94 -7.25
C PRO A 36 -2.40 -13.27 -5.96
N SER A 37 -3.72 -13.16 -5.78
CA SER A 37 -4.30 -12.49 -4.60
C SER A 37 -3.80 -13.11 -3.30
N ALA A 38 -3.68 -14.43 -3.24
CA ALA A 38 -3.15 -15.14 -2.07
C ALA A 38 -1.68 -14.81 -1.74
N GLU A 39 -0.91 -14.26 -2.69
CA GLU A 39 0.43 -13.73 -2.40
C GLU A 39 0.35 -12.30 -1.84
N VAL A 40 -0.55 -11.48 -2.38
CA VAL A 40 -0.83 -10.13 -1.85
C VAL A 40 -1.34 -10.21 -0.41
N ASP A 41 -2.33 -11.06 -0.15
CA ASP A 41 -2.93 -11.27 1.17
C ASP A 41 -1.85 -11.67 2.21
N ARG A 42 -0.96 -12.59 1.83
CA ARG A 42 0.14 -13.02 2.72
C ARG A 42 1.11 -11.90 3.08
N VAL A 43 1.43 -11.05 2.11
CA VAL A 43 2.30 -9.89 2.34
C VAL A 43 1.61 -8.85 3.21
N HIS A 44 0.31 -8.62 2.98
CA HIS A 44 -0.50 -7.70 3.76
C HIS A 44 -0.62 -8.16 5.22
N ASP A 45 -0.98 -9.42 5.45
CA ASP A 45 -1.06 -10.00 6.80
C ASP A 45 0.28 -9.89 7.54
N ALA A 46 1.39 -10.18 6.84
CA ALA A 46 2.71 -10.07 7.42
C ALA A 46 3.06 -8.63 7.81
N LEU A 47 2.65 -7.60 7.03
CA LEU A 47 2.87 -6.20 7.41
C LEU A 47 2.18 -5.84 8.73
N HIS A 48 0.92 -6.25 8.91
CA HIS A 48 0.18 -6.04 10.15
C HIS A 48 0.83 -6.77 11.32
N GLU A 49 1.30 -7.99 11.08
CA GLU A 49 1.97 -8.80 12.10
C GLU A 49 3.31 -8.19 12.55
N LEU A 50 4.15 -7.71 11.62
CA LEU A 50 5.42 -7.03 11.96
C LEU A 50 5.18 -5.86 12.93
N ALA A 51 4.18 -5.02 12.63
CA ALA A 51 3.86 -3.84 13.44
C ALA A 51 3.32 -4.23 14.83
N SER A 52 2.43 -5.23 14.87
CA SER A 52 1.85 -5.78 16.11
C SER A 52 2.93 -6.37 17.02
N GLN A 53 3.80 -7.22 16.49
CA GLN A 53 4.87 -7.89 17.25
C GLN A 53 5.90 -6.89 17.79
N CYS A 54 6.32 -5.90 16.99
CA CYS A 54 7.18 -4.83 17.49
C CYS A 54 6.58 -4.10 18.70
N GLN A 55 5.25 -3.91 18.73
CA GLN A 55 4.58 -3.18 19.80
C GLN A 55 4.41 -4.03 21.07
N ALA A 56 4.18 -5.34 20.93
CA ALA A 56 4.01 -6.27 22.04
C ALA A 56 5.33 -6.57 22.79
N GLY A 57 6.47 -6.38 22.12
CA GLY A 57 7.79 -6.73 22.64
C GLY A 57 8.29 -8.05 22.05
N ILE A 58 9.61 -8.20 21.99
CA ILE A 58 10.25 -9.23 21.17
C ILE A 58 10.98 -10.25 22.04
N ASP A 59 10.54 -11.51 21.93
CA ASP A 59 11.28 -12.68 22.39
C ASP A 59 12.03 -13.37 21.23
N GLU A 60 12.66 -14.51 21.49
CA GLU A 60 13.41 -15.26 20.47
C GLU A 60 12.49 -15.80 19.36
N THR A 61 11.33 -16.37 19.72
CA THR A 61 10.36 -16.90 18.76
C THR A 61 9.84 -15.80 17.84
N THR A 62 9.53 -14.64 18.41
CA THR A 62 9.08 -13.46 17.68
C THR A 62 10.16 -12.99 16.71
N ARG A 63 11.44 -12.91 17.12
CA ARG A 63 12.53 -12.56 16.19
C ARG A 63 12.61 -13.49 15.00
N GLN A 64 12.51 -14.79 15.22
CA GLN A 64 12.56 -15.78 14.13
C GLN A 64 11.39 -15.60 13.17
N LYS A 65 10.18 -15.30 13.68
CA LYS A 65 9.03 -15.01 12.85
C LYS A 65 9.20 -13.71 12.05
N LEU A 66 9.67 -12.64 12.67
CA LEU A 66 9.96 -11.37 12.00
C LEU A 66 10.98 -11.55 10.86
N ASP A 67 12.02 -12.36 11.07
CA ASP A 67 13.01 -12.63 10.02
C ASP A 67 12.43 -13.42 8.85
N GLN A 68 11.57 -14.41 9.13
CA GLN A 68 10.86 -15.19 8.11
C GLN A 68 9.88 -14.32 7.30
N ASP A 69 9.17 -13.42 7.97
CA ASP A 69 8.22 -12.52 7.32
C ASP A 69 8.94 -11.52 6.41
N VAL A 70 10.05 -10.95 6.87
CA VAL A 70 10.88 -10.09 6.02
C VAL A 70 11.44 -10.87 4.83
N GLU A 71 11.90 -12.10 5.02
CA GLU A 71 12.40 -12.93 3.92
C GLU A 71 11.34 -13.18 2.86
N MET A 72 10.12 -13.53 3.28
CA MET A 72 8.97 -13.69 2.39
C MET A 72 8.67 -12.40 1.62
N MET A 73 8.68 -11.23 2.26
CA MET A 73 8.49 -9.94 1.59
C MET A 73 9.60 -9.62 0.58
N VAL A 74 10.86 -9.98 0.89
CA VAL A 74 11.99 -9.84 -0.02
C VAL A 74 11.83 -10.75 -1.23
N GLU A 75 11.44 -12.01 -1.02
CA GLU A 75 11.17 -12.95 -2.12
C GLU A 75 10.02 -12.50 -3.01
N PHE A 76 8.92 -12.03 -2.41
CA PHE A 76 7.80 -11.45 -3.13
C PHE A 76 8.26 -10.27 -4.00
N SER A 77 9.06 -9.38 -3.42
CA SER A 77 9.59 -8.19 -4.12
C SER A 77 10.51 -8.56 -5.29
N ARG A 78 11.27 -9.65 -5.16
CA ARG A 78 12.12 -10.17 -6.24
C ARG A 78 11.32 -10.84 -7.35
N ARG A 79 10.23 -11.52 -6.99
CA ARG A 79 9.35 -12.22 -7.94
C ARG A 79 8.51 -11.26 -8.76
N TYR A 80 8.11 -10.14 -8.16
CA TYR A 80 7.19 -9.18 -8.75
C TYR A 80 7.73 -7.74 -8.70
N PRO A 81 8.92 -7.45 -9.25
CA PRO A 81 9.63 -6.18 -9.04
C PRO A 81 8.85 -4.94 -9.51
N ASP A 82 8.01 -5.09 -10.53
CA ASP A 82 7.22 -4.01 -11.14
C ASP A 82 5.72 -4.07 -10.78
N ALA A 83 5.32 -4.96 -9.87
CA ALA A 83 3.92 -5.14 -9.55
C ALA A 83 3.32 -3.94 -8.81
N ARG A 84 2.04 -3.73 -9.06
CA ARG A 84 1.17 -2.86 -8.29
C ARG A 84 0.10 -3.72 -7.66
N PHE A 85 -0.09 -3.59 -6.35
CA PHE A 85 -1.03 -4.40 -5.59
C PHE A 85 -1.65 -3.57 -4.46
N PRO A 86 -2.90 -3.87 -4.07
CA PRO A 86 -3.55 -3.18 -2.97
C PRO A 86 -2.84 -3.50 -1.65
N ILE A 87 -2.67 -2.49 -0.81
CA ILE A 87 -2.30 -2.61 0.60
C ILE A 87 -3.23 -1.66 1.35
N ASP A 88 -4.07 -2.20 2.24
CA ASP A 88 -5.14 -1.46 2.89
C ASP A 88 -6.01 -0.68 1.88
N ASP A 89 -6.13 0.65 2.02
CA ASP A 89 -6.87 1.54 1.13
C ASP A 89 -6.00 2.17 0.01
N GLU A 90 -4.72 1.80 -0.06
CA GLU A 90 -3.75 2.33 -1.00
C GLU A 90 -3.30 1.28 -2.03
N THR A 91 -2.68 1.75 -3.12
CA THR A 91 -1.99 0.87 -4.09
C THR A 91 -0.50 1.01 -3.91
N GLY A 92 0.13 -0.07 -3.45
CA GLY A 92 1.56 -0.16 -3.19
C GLY A 92 2.34 -0.79 -4.35
N GLY A 93 3.62 -1.01 -4.07
CA GLY A 93 4.54 -1.78 -4.89
C GLY A 93 5.69 -2.30 -4.03
N PRO A 94 6.56 -3.16 -4.56
CA PRO A 94 7.62 -3.84 -3.80
C PRO A 94 8.57 -2.92 -3.04
N VAL A 95 8.97 -1.79 -3.65
CA VAL A 95 9.84 -0.80 -2.99
C VAL A 95 9.13 -0.21 -1.77
N GLY A 96 7.85 0.16 -1.92
CA GLY A 96 7.04 0.68 -0.82
C GLY A 96 6.89 -0.34 0.31
N LEU A 97 6.62 -1.60 -0.04
CA LEU A 97 6.54 -2.72 0.89
C LEU A 97 7.81 -2.83 1.75
N LEU A 98 8.98 -2.91 1.12
CA LEU A 98 10.26 -3.06 1.83
C LEU A 98 10.63 -1.82 2.66
N LEU A 99 10.25 -0.63 2.21
CA LEU A 99 10.42 0.61 2.98
C LEU A 99 9.57 0.60 4.26
N VAL A 100 8.31 0.16 4.17
CA VAL A 100 7.40 0.04 5.33
C VAL A 100 7.94 -1.01 6.29
N ALA A 101 8.33 -2.19 5.81
CA ALA A 101 8.89 -3.25 6.64
C ALA A 101 10.15 -2.79 7.39
N ARG A 102 11.10 -2.14 6.69
CA ARG A 102 12.30 -1.55 7.32
C ARG A 102 11.92 -0.57 8.43
N ASN A 103 10.99 0.34 8.17
CA ASN A 103 10.60 1.38 9.12
C ASN A 103 9.86 0.81 10.33
N ALA A 104 9.01 -0.20 10.12
CA ALA A 104 8.30 -0.88 11.20
C ALA A 104 9.30 -1.53 12.18
N LEU A 105 10.36 -2.15 11.65
CA LEU A 105 11.27 -3.00 12.42
C LEU A 105 12.46 -2.27 13.04
N GLU A 106 12.81 -1.08 12.56
CA GLU A 106 14.06 -0.39 12.90
C GLU A 106 14.36 -0.30 14.40
N ARG A 107 13.33 -0.09 15.23
CA ARG A 107 13.51 0.07 16.68
C ARG A 107 13.49 -1.24 17.45
N CYS A 108 12.82 -2.26 16.92
CA CYS A 108 12.45 -3.46 17.67
C CYS A 108 13.27 -4.69 17.21
N ALA A 109 13.56 -4.79 15.91
CA ALA A 109 14.28 -5.89 15.26
C ALA A 109 15.25 -5.31 14.20
N PRO A 110 16.33 -4.64 14.62
CA PRO A 110 17.22 -3.91 13.71
C PRO A 110 17.91 -4.80 12.66
N GLU A 111 18.15 -6.07 12.97
CA GLU A 111 18.72 -7.03 12.00
C GLU A 111 17.73 -7.36 10.87
N SER A 112 16.46 -7.62 11.21
CA SER A 112 15.40 -7.83 10.21
C SER A 112 15.14 -6.54 9.40
N ALA A 113 15.22 -5.37 10.04
CA ALA A 113 15.14 -4.09 9.35
C ALA A 113 16.29 -3.92 8.33
N ALA A 114 17.51 -4.30 8.70
CA ALA A 114 18.67 -4.27 7.80
C ALA A 114 18.52 -5.25 6.62
N LYS A 115 17.91 -6.42 6.85
CA LYS A 115 17.58 -7.38 5.78
C LYS A 115 16.64 -6.76 4.75
N ALA A 116 15.54 -6.12 5.20
CA ALA A 116 14.64 -5.39 4.31
C ALA A 116 15.35 -4.24 3.57
N ASP A 117 16.17 -3.46 4.25
CA ASP A 117 16.94 -2.36 3.63
C ASP A 117 17.90 -2.86 2.55
N SER A 118 18.62 -3.96 2.81
CA SER A 118 19.58 -4.53 1.85
C SER A 118 18.93 -5.00 0.54
N ALA A 119 17.65 -5.33 0.57
CA ALA A 119 16.88 -5.76 -0.59
C ALA A 119 16.33 -4.61 -1.42
N LEU A 120 16.33 -3.38 -0.91
CA LEU A 120 15.91 -2.20 -1.65
C LEU A 120 16.86 -1.90 -2.83
N PRO A 121 16.39 -1.17 -3.87
CA PRO A 121 17.29 -0.56 -4.84
C PRO A 121 18.29 0.38 -4.15
N PRO A 122 19.54 0.48 -4.64
CA PRO A 122 20.62 1.22 -3.96
C PRO A 122 20.24 2.65 -3.52
N GLU A 123 19.45 3.35 -4.33
CA GLU A 123 19.00 4.72 -4.08
C GLU A 123 18.03 4.87 -2.90
N PHE A 124 17.41 3.79 -2.45
CA PHE A 124 16.49 3.77 -1.30
C PHE A 124 17.12 3.19 -0.03
N ARG A 125 18.32 2.60 -0.14
CA ARG A 125 19.04 2.03 0.99
C ARG A 125 19.53 3.12 1.92
N ARG A 126 19.59 2.81 3.21
CA ARG A 126 20.24 3.70 4.17
C ARG A 126 21.76 3.62 3.98
N PRO A 127 22.49 4.73 4.22
CA PRO A 127 23.94 4.66 4.32
C PRO A 127 24.33 3.65 5.40
N ALA A 128 25.35 2.84 5.13
CA ALA A 128 25.94 2.01 6.16
C ALA A 128 26.36 2.92 7.33
N ALA A 129 25.99 2.55 8.56
CA ALA A 129 26.45 3.27 9.73
C ALA A 129 27.98 3.21 9.76
N SER A 130 28.63 4.38 9.75
CA SER A 130 30.07 4.44 9.97
C SER A 130 30.38 3.81 11.33
N PRO A 131 31.39 2.93 11.44
CA PRO A 131 31.79 2.40 12.74
C PRO A 131 32.18 3.57 13.67
N PRO A 132 31.90 3.47 14.98
CA PRO A 132 32.35 4.48 15.94
C PRO A 132 33.88 4.58 15.86
N SER A 133 34.40 5.81 15.79
CA SER A 133 35.83 6.11 15.79
C SER A 133 36.50 5.75 17.11
#